data_AF-A0A1Y2WW90-F1
#
_entry.id   AF-A0A1Y2WW90-F1
#
_cell.length_a   1.000
_cell.length_b   1.000
_cell.length_c   1.000
_cell.angle_alpha   90.00
_cell.angle_beta   90.00
_cell.angle_gamma   90.00
#
_symmetry.space_group_name_H-M   'P 1'
#
loop_
_entity.id
_entity.type
_entity.pdbx_description
1 polymer ?
#
loop_
_entity_poly.entity_id
_entity_poly.type
_entity_poly.pdbx_seq_one_letter_code
_entity_poly.pdbx_strand_id
1 'polypeptide(L)'
;MSAMKATAAAASYINRRPPGDEFWTDDVTIARVLGPAFHEILTLEGRALPDDPSDPNYSATAAREAFRRAALVFLAAVKVKMGAGAFEMARHLDAFRQISQLPLVDWGVVPELNLWAHVVSAMQEESPSRAWHILTIVGIMQMMGLRSGSEAVGIARGIIWIDAIDMGKSDALCREVDGYLEASAL
;
A
#
# COMPACT_ATOMS: atom_id res chain seq x y z
N MET A 1 -13.49 -7.57 -6.13
CA MET A 1 -12.96 -6.95 -7.37
C MET A 1 -13.53 -5.54 -7.63
N SER A 2 -14.64 -5.14 -6.98
CA SER A 2 -15.20 -3.77 -7.00
C SER A 2 -14.33 -2.75 -6.24
N ALA A 3 -13.88 -3.09 -5.03
CA ALA A 3 -13.14 -2.18 -4.15
C ALA A 3 -11.89 -1.57 -4.81
N MET A 4 -11.02 -2.38 -5.41
CA MET A 4 -9.83 -1.86 -6.09
C MET A 4 -10.16 -0.90 -7.23
N LYS A 5 -11.15 -1.24 -8.06
CA LYS A 5 -11.57 -0.41 -9.18
C LYS A 5 -12.16 0.91 -8.68
N ALA A 6 -12.97 0.88 -7.63
CA ALA A 6 -13.53 2.07 -7.01
C ALA A 6 -12.43 2.97 -6.45
N THR A 7 -11.46 2.41 -5.71
CA THR A 7 -10.37 3.18 -5.12
C THR A 7 -9.41 3.73 -6.16
N ALA A 8 -9.05 2.95 -7.19
CA ALA A 8 -8.21 3.40 -8.30
C ALA A 8 -8.91 4.50 -9.13
N ALA A 9 -10.23 4.39 -9.33
CA ALA A 9 -11.01 5.41 -10.03
C ALA A 9 -11.07 6.71 -9.23
N ALA A 10 -11.31 6.63 -7.91
CA ALA A 10 -11.29 7.80 -7.02
C ALA A 10 -9.90 8.47 -7.02
N ALA A 11 -8.83 7.68 -6.91
CA ALA A 11 -7.46 8.14 -6.99
C ALA A 11 -7.15 8.85 -8.33
N SER A 12 -7.54 8.24 -9.45
CA SER A 12 -7.38 8.83 -10.78
C SER A 12 -8.17 10.13 -10.95
N TYR A 13 -9.38 10.19 -10.39
CA TYR A 13 -10.19 11.40 -10.41
C TYR A 13 -9.49 12.54 -9.64
N ILE A 14 -8.92 12.24 -8.47
CA ILE A 14 -8.20 13.21 -7.64
C ILE A 14 -6.97 13.74 -8.38
N ASN A 15 -6.13 12.86 -8.95
CA ASN A 15 -4.89 13.26 -9.63
C ASN A 15 -5.12 14.09 -10.91
N ARG A 16 -6.31 14.04 -11.51
CA ARG A 16 -6.66 14.85 -12.70
C ARG A 16 -7.11 16.27 -12.35
N ARG A 17 -7.37 16.57 -11.08
CA ARG A 17 -7.79 17.91 -10.67
C ARG A 17 -6.58 18.84 -10.61
N PRO A 18 -6.77 20.15 -10.84
CA PRO A 18 -5.71 21.12 -10.63
C PRO A 18 -5.18 21.02 -9.19
N PRO A 19 -3.87 21.15 -8.96
CA PRO A 19 -3.32 21.19 -7.62
C PRO A 19 -3.91 22.39 -6.88
N GLY A 20 -4.70 22.13 -5.84
CA GLY A 20 -5.34 23.16 -5.03
C GLY A 20 -5.87 22.58 -3.73
N ASP A 21 -5.70 23.34 -2.64
CA ASP A 21 -6.12 22.91 -1.30
C ASP A 21 -7.66 22.90 -1.15
N GLU A 22 -8.40 23.60 -2.00
CA GLU A 22 -9.87 23.68 -1.96
C GLU A 22 -10.55 22.31 -2.09
N PHE A 23 -9.95 21.37 -2.82
CA PHE A 23 -10.49 20.00 -2.89
C PHE A 23 -10.42 19.32 -1.53
N TRP A 24 -9.35 19.53 -0.76
CA TRP A 24 -9.09 18.87 0.52
C TRP A 24 -9.85 19.51 1.68
N THR A 25 -10.50 20.65 1.46
CA THR A 25 -11.35 21.34 2.43
C THR A 25 -12.85 21.27 2.11
N ASP A 26 -13.23 20.75 0.94
CA ASP A 26 -14.63 20.52 0.56
C ASP A 26 -15.09 19.12 0.99
N ASP A 27 -15.60 19.04 2.22
CA ASP A 27 -16.08 17.79 2.82
C ASP A 27 -17.12 17.05 1.96
N VAL A 28 -17.99 17.77 1.24
CA VAL A 28 -19.05 17.18 0.42
C VAL A 28 -18.46 16.52 -0.82
N THR A 29 -17.55 17.22 -1.50
CA THR A 29 -16.87 16.67 -2.67
C THR A 29 -16.00 15.48 -2.28
N ILE A 30 -15.26 15.57 -1.18
CA ILE A 30 -14.41 14.47 -0.72
C ILE A 30 -15.25 13.25 -0.33
N ALA A 31 -16.34 13.43 0.43
CA ALA A 31 -17.22 12.34 0.81
C ALA A 31 -17.85 11.66 -0.43
N ARG A 32 -18.19 12.42 -1.47
CA ARG A 32 -18.73 11.87 -2.72
C ARG A 32 -17.71 11.05 -3.51
N VAL A 33 -16.46 11.49 -3.55
CA VAL A 33 -15.37 10.84 -4.32
C VAL A 33 -14.81 9.64 -3.57
N LEU A 34 -14.46 9.81 -2.30
CA LEU A 34 -13.80 8.78 -1.51
C LEU A 34 -14.77 7.88 -0.77
N GLY A 35 -15.97 8.36 -0.41
CA GLY A 35 -16.94 7.60 0.39
C GLY A 35 -17.25 6.21 -0.17
N PRO A 36 -17.54 6.05 -1.47
CA PRO A 36 -17.73 4.74 -2.08
C PRO A 36 -16.47 3.85 -2.00
N ALA A 37 -15.28 4.40 -2.23
CA ALA A 37 -14.02 3.66 -2.14
C ALA A 37 -13.70 3.20 -0.70
N PHE A 38 -13.92 4.09 0.28
CA PHE A 38 -13.85 3.78 1.70
C PHE A 38 -14.83 2.66 2.05
N HIS A 39 -16.09 2.80 1.65
CA HIS A 39 -17.13 1.81 1.92
C HIS A 39 -16.74 0.44 1.38
N GLU A 40 -16.36 0.35 0.11
CA GLU A 40 -15.98 -0.91 -0.51
C GLU A 40 -14.80 -1.58 0.21
N ILE A 41 -13.72 -0.84 0.54
CA ILE A 41 -12.59 -1.39 1.29
C ILE A 41 -12.99 -1.84 2.70
N LEU A 42 -13.82 -1.06 3.38
CA LEU A 42 -14.27 -1.36 4.75
C LEU A 42 -15.24 -2.56 4.79
N THR A 43 -16.00 -2.78 3.72
CA THR A 43 -16.89 -3.95 3.57
C THR A 43 -16.18 -5.23 3.15
N LEU A 44 -14.89 -5.17 2.81
CA LEU A 44 -14.11 -6.38 2.56
C LEU A 44 -14.09 -7.22 3.85
N GLU A 45 -14.80 -8.35 3.81
CA GLU A 45 -14.83 -9.31 4.90
C GLU A 45 -13.41 -9.78 5.21
N GLY A 46 -12.99 -9.57 6.46
CA GLY A 46 -11.79 -10.20 6.96
C GLY A 46 -12.04 -11.69 7.10
N ARG A 47 -11.30 -12.52 6.37
CA ARG A 47 -11.38 -13.98 6.58
C ARG A 47 -10.22 -14.43 7.43
N ALA A 48 -10.51 -15.31 8.39
CA ALA A 48 -9.48 -16.03 9.10
C ALA A 48 -8.63 -16.82 8.09
N LEU A 49 -7.33 -16.92 8.36
CA LEU A 49 -6.47 -17.84 7.64
C LEU A 49 -6.94 -19.27 7.94
N PRO A 50 -6.91 -20.18 6.93
CA PRO A 50 -7.05 -21.60 7.19
C PRO A 50 -6.02 -22.06 8.23
N ASP A 51 -6.40 -22.99 9.11
CA ASP A 51 -5.51 -23.56 10.13
C ASP A 51 -4.38 -24.39 9.50
N ASP A 52 -4.63 -24.98 8.32
CA ASP A 52 -3.68 -25.77 7.56
C ASP A 52 -2.99 -24.92 6.48
N PRO A 53 -1.67 -24.68 6.55
CA PRO A 53 -0.92 -23.94 5.53
C PRO A 53 -0.91 -24.63 4.15
N SER A 54 -1.26 -25.92 4.07
CA SER A 54 -1.40 -26.64 2.80
C SER A 54 -2.74 -26.40 2.11
N ASP A 55 -3.67 -25.68 2.74
CA ASP A 55 -4.93 -25.28 2.10
C ASP A 55 -4.62 -24.44 0.84
N PRO A 56 -5.20 -24.78 -0.33
CA PRO A 56 -4.94 -24.05 -1.57
C PRO A 56 -5.34 -22.57 -1.51
N ASN A 57 -6.18 -22.18 -0.56
CA ASN A 57 -6.60 -20.80 -0.32
C ASN A 57 -5.77 -20.08 0.74
N TYR A 58 -4.78 -20.73 1.38
CA TYR A 58 -3.98 -20.14 2.45
C TYR A 58 -3.28 -18.86 1.97
N SER A 59 -2.46 -18.97 0.93
CA SER A 59 -1.73 -17.83 0.35
C SER A 59 -2.66 -16.76 -0.20
N ALA A 60 -3.74 -17.15 -0.89
CA ALA A 60 -4.72 -16.21 -1.44
C ALA A 60 -5.46 -15.43 -0.33
N THR A 61 -5.74 -16.08 0.79
CA THR A 61 -6.39 -15.47 1.96
C THR A 61 -5.43 -14.52 2.67
N ALA A 62 -4.18 -14.95 2.89
CA ALA A 62 -3.11 -14.11 3.44
C ALA A 62 -2.91 -12.85 2.59
N ALA A 63 -2.77 -13.01 1.28
CA ALA A 63 -2.56 -11.91 0.35
C ALA A 63 -3.74 -10.94 0.32
N ARG A 64 -4.99 -11.45 0.34
CA ARG A 64 -6.18 -10.59 0.41
C ARG A 64 -6.21 -9.78 1.70
N GLU A 65 -5.90 -10.39 2.85
CA GLU A 65 -5.90 -9.66 4.11
C GLU A 65 -4.74 -8.66 4.21
N ALA A 66 -3.54 -9.01 3.75
CA ALA A 66 -2.42 -8.09 3.67
C ALA A 66 -2.77 -6.88 2.79
N PHE A 67 -3.32 -7.12 1.59
CA PHE A 67 -3.80 -6.06 0.72
C PHE A 67 -4.85 -5.18 1.40
N ARG A 68 -5.84 -5.80 2.07
CA ARG A 68 -6.88 -5.05 2.81
C ARG A 68 -6.26 -4.15 3.87
N ARG A 69 -5.25 -4.61 4.60
CA ARG A 69 -4.52 -3.80 5.59
C ARG A 69 -3.78 -2.63 4.93
N ALA A 70 -3.05 -2.88 3.85
CA ALA A 70 -2.35 -1.81 3.12
C ALA A 70 -3.31 -0.78 2.51
N ALA A 71 -4.47 -1.21 2.00
CA ALA A 71 -5.51 -0.31 1.53
C ALA A 71 -6.07 0.57 2.66
N LEU A 72 -6.23 0.03 3.86
CA LEU A 72 -6.64 0.81 5.03
C LEU A 72 -5.55 1.79 5.50
N VAL A 73 -4.27 1.43 5.37
CA VAL A 73 -3.14 2.37 5.60
C VAL A 73 -3.16 3.51 4.57
N PHE A 74 -3.35 3.19 3.29
CA PHE A 74 -3.48 4.18 2.23
C PHE A 74 -4.63 5.16 2.52
N LEU A 75 -5.80 4.63 2.84
CA LEU A 75 -6.98 5.40 3.21
C LEU A 75 -6.75 6.27 4.46
N ALA A 76 -6.04 5.76 5.46
CA ALA A 76 -5.65 6.52 6.63
C ALA A 76 -4.70 7.69 6.27
N ALA A 77 -3.77 7.49 5.33
CA ALA A 77 -2.91 8.57 4.83
C ALA A 77 -3.72 9.65 4.09
N VAL A 78 -4.75 9.26 3.33
CA VAL A 78 -5.69 10.20 2.70
C VAL A 78 -6.45 11.00 3.76
N LYS A 79 -6.92 10.37 4.84
CA LYS A 79 -7.55 11.08 5.97
C LYS A 79 -6.62 12.13 6.59
N VAL A 80 -5.34 11.80 6.79
CA VAL A 80 -4.35 12.76 7.29
C VAL A 80 -4.23 13.95 6.34
N LYS A 81 -4.22 13.71 5.02
CA LYS A 81 -4.19 14.80 4.02
C LYS A 81 -5.43 15.70 4.07
N MET A 82 -6.58 15.17 4.47
CA MET A 82 -7.81 15.93 4.73
C MET A 82 -7.82 16.68 6.08
N GLY A 83 -6.73 16.61 6.86
CA GLY A 83 -6.68 17.20 8.21
C GLY A 83 -7.38 16.36 9.29
N ALA A 84 -7.79 15.13 8.99
CA ALA A 84 -8.41 14.22 9.96
C ALA A 84 -7.37 13.33 10.66
N GLY A 85 -7.69 12.91 11.89
CA GLY A 85 -6.88 11.94 12.63
C GLY A 85 -6.94 10.53 12.04
N ALA A 86 -5.81 9.80 12.12
CA ALA A 86 -5.64 8.45 11.61
C ALA A 86 -5.18 7.46 12.70
N PHE A 87 -5.90 7.43 13.83
CA PHE A 87 -5.58 6.60 15.01
C PHE A 87 -5.52 5.10 14.69
N GLU A 88 -6.25 4.65 13.67
CA GLU A 88 -6.27 3.27 13.23
C GLU A 88 -5.04 2.84 12.43
N MET A 89 -4.25 3.79 11.89
CA MET A 89 -3.15 3.50 10.96
C MET A 89 -2.12 2.54 11.56
N ALA A 90 -1.68 2.80 12.80
CA ALA A 90 -0.71 1.96 13.49
C ALA A 90 -1.15 0.50 13.62
N ARG A 91 -2.45 0.27 13.89
CA ARG A 91 -3.04 -1.08 13.97
C ARG A 91 -3.04 -1.77 12.61
N HIS A 92 -3.30 -1.03 11.53
CA HIS A 92 -3.29 -1.60 10.18
C HIS A 92 -1.89 -1.93 9.69
N LEU A 93 -0.90 -1.08 9.99
CA LEU A 93 0.51 -1.32 9.75
C LEU A 93 1.00 -2.57 10.50
N ASP A 94 0.72 -2.67 11.79
CA ASP A 94 1.12 -3.83 12.60
C ASP A 94 0.49 -5.14 12.08
N ALA A 95 -0.81 -5.12 11.78
CA ALA A 95 -1.48 -6.28 11.20
C ALA A 95 -0.92 -6.65 9.82
N PHE A 96 -0.56 -5.67 8.98
CA PHE A 96 0.09 -5.94 7.69
C PHE A 96 1.45 -6.61 7.89
N ARG A 97 2.28 -6.11 8.81
CA ARG A 97 3.59 -6.69 9.13
C ARG A 97 3.45 -8.15 9.59
N GLN A 98 2.52 -8.42 10.50
CA GLN A 98 2.26 -9.78 10.98
C GLN A 98 1.86 -10.74 9.84
N ILE A 99 0.95 -10.32 8.96
CA ILE A 99 0.49 -11.17 7.84
C ILE A 99 1.62 -11.40 6.83
N SER A 100 2.39 -10.37 6.50
CA SER A 100 3.48 -10.44 5.52
C SER A 100 4.63 -11.35 5.96
N GLN A 101 4.74 -11.61 7.26
CA GLN A 101 5.75 -12.48 7.86
C GLN A 101 5.24 -13.91 8.08
N LEU A 102 4.01 -14.23 7.68
CA LEU A 102 3.48 -15.59 7.80
C LEU A 102 4.33 -16.56 6.97
N PRO A 103 4.78 -17.68 7.57
CA PRO A 103 5.54 -18.68 6.83
C PRO A 103 4.64 -19.35 5.79
N LEU A 104 5.25 -19.90 4.74
CA LEU A 104 4.58 -20.70 3.70
C LEU A 104 3.55 -19.95 2.85
N VAL A 105 3.41 -18.63 3.01
CA VAL A 105 2.63 -17.81 2.09
C VAL A 105 3.43 -17.60 0.81
N ASP A 106 2.86 -18.04 -0.31
CA ASP A 106 3.39 -17.75 -1.64
C ASP A 106 2.96 -16.34 -2.08
N TRP A 107 3.86 -15.37 -1.88
CA TRP A 107 3.68 -13.99 -2.32
C TRP A 107 3.95 -13.79 -3.81
N GLY A 108 4.57 -14.77 -4.49
CA GLY A 108 4.89 -14.72 -5.91
C GLY A 108 3.67 -14.79 -6.82
N VAL A 109 2.50 -15.14 -6.28
CA VAL A 109 1.23 -15.18 -7.04
C VAL A 109 0.69 -13.79 -7.42
N VAL A 110 1.07 -12.73 -6.68
CA VAL A 110 0.64 -11.35 -6.91
C VAL A 110 1.75 -10.33 -6.57
N PRO A 111 2.90 -10.38 -7.26
CA PRO A 111 4.11 -9.66 -6.85
C PRO A 111 3.95 -8.13 -6.94
N GLU A 112 3.23 -7.60 -7.92
CA GLU A 112 2.96 -6.16 -8.05
C GLU A 112 2.09 -5.65 -6.90
N LEU A 113 1.11 -6.45 -6.47
CA LEU A 113 0.22 -6.10 -5.37
C LEU A 113 0.96 -6.13 -4.03
N ASN A 114 1.82 -7.13 -3.86
CA ASN A 114 2.70 -7.22 -2.71
C ASN A 114 3.66 -6.01 -2.65
N LEU A 115 4.28 -5.67 -3.79
CA LEU A 115 5.14 -4.51 -3.92
C LEU A 115 4.41 -3.22 -3.52
N TRP A 116 3.22 -2.98 -4.09
CA TRP A 116 2.40 -1.82 -3.74
C TRP A 116 2.09 -1.75 -2.25
N ALA A 117 1.73 -2.87 -1.63
CA ALA A 117 1.38 -2.92 -0.22
C ALA A 117 2.57 -2.54 0.68
N HIS A 118 3.77 -3.02 0.35
CA HIS A 118 4.99 -2.64 1.05
C HIS A 118 5.39 -1.19 0.79
N VAL A 119 5.28 -0.68 -0.43
CA VAL A 119 5.57 0.72 -0.76
C VAL A 119 4.66 1.67 0.02
N VAL A 120 3.35 1.42 0.00
CA VAL A 120 2.37 2.23 0.74
C VAL A 120 2.67 2.23 2.22
N SER A 121 2.96 1.06 2.79
CA SER A 121 3.24 0.91 4.22
C SER A 121 4.56 1.59 4.60
N ALA A 122 5.63 1.41 3.81
CA ALA A 122 6.93 2.05 4.02
C ALA A 122 6.82 3.57 4.05
N MET A 123 5.99 4.17 3.19
CA MET A 123 5.76 5.62 3.16
C MET A 123 5.07 6.15 4.43
N GLN A 124 4.42 5.29 5.22
CA GLN A 124 3.76 5.67 6.46
C GLN A 124 4.51 5.23 7.72
N GLU A 125 5.63 4.52 7.57
CA GLU A 125 6.44 4.06 8.69
C GLU A 125 7.76 4.82 8.82
N GLU A 126 8.26 4.82 10.05
CA GLU A 126 9.58 5.28 10.43
C GLU A 126 10.48 4.07 10.77
N SER A 127 11.78 4.31 10.94
CA SER A 127 12.72 3.29 11.42
C SER A 127 12.34 2.78 12.82
N PRO A 128 12.47 1.48 13.14
CA PRO A 128 13.09 0.41 12.34
C PRO A 128 12.15 -0.30 11.36
N SER A 129 10.84 -0.16 11.52
CA SER A 129 9.85 -0.94 10.77
C SER A 129 9.87 -0.61 9.27
N ARG A 130 10.14 0.66 8.91
CA ARG A 130 10.40 1.10 7.53
C ARG A 130 11.56 0.33 6.87
N ALA A 131 12.65 0.06 7.58
CA ALA A 131 13.81 -0.64 7.03
C ALA A 131 13.46 -2.08 6.61
N TRP A 132 12.60 -2.76 7.38
CA TRP A 132 12.10 -4.08 7.02
C TRP A 132 11.27 -4.05 5.73
N HIS A 133 10.42 -3.04 5.54
CA HIS A 133 9.71 -2.87 4.28
C HIS A 133 10.66 -2.65 3.10
N ILE A 134 11.69 -1.81 3.27
CA ILE A 134 12.68 -1.54 2.22
C ILE A 134 13.41 -2.83 1.80
N LEU A 135 13.88 -3.62 2.77
CA LEU A 135 14.50 -4.92 2.48
C LEU A 135 13.55 -5.87 1.74
N THR A 136 12.28 -5.88 2.13
CA THR A 136 11.27 -6.70 1.45
C THR A 136 11.01 -6.21 0.03
N ILE A 137 10.93 -4.89 -0.18
CA ILE A 137 10.81 -4.27 -1.51
C ILE A 137 11.98 -4.69 -2.40
N VAL A 138 13.22 -4.62 -1.89
CA VAL A 138 14.41 -5.07 -2.62
C VAL A 138 14.30 -6.55 -3.03
N GLY A 139 13.86 -7.42 -2.12
CA GLY A 139 13.64 -8.83 -2.44
C GLY A 139 12.58 -9.05 -3.53
N ILE A 140 11.47 -8.29 -3.48
CA ILE A 140 10.43 -8.34 -4.51
C ILE A 140 10.97 -7.81 -5.85
N MET A 141 11.75 -6.74 -5.84
CA MET A 141 12.38 -6.17 -7.03
C MET A 141 13.31 -7.16 -7.72
N GLN A 142 14.13 -7.89 -6.96
CA GLN A 142 15.00 -8.93 -7.51
C GLN A 142 14.19 -10.04 -8.20
N MET A 143 13.08 -10.46 -7.58
CA MET A 143 12.17 -11.47 -8.16
C MET A 143 11.52 -10.97 -9.46
N MET A 144 11.18 -9.68 -9.52
CA MET A 144 10.53 -9.04 -10.67
C MET A 144 11.53 -8.53 -11.73
N GLY A 145 12.84 -8.60 -11.47
CA GLY A 145 13.87 -8.06 -12.37
C GLY A 145 13.95 -6.53 -12.43
N LEU A 146 13.44 -5.83 -11.40
CA LEU A 146 13.50 -4.37 -11.29
C LEU A 146 14.86 -3.91 -10.78
N ARG A 147 15.37 -2.80 -11.31
CA ARG A 147 16.74 -2.32 -11.13
C ARG A 147 16.84 -1.01 -10.36
N SER A 148 15.75 -0.29 -10.18
CA SER A 148 15.72 0.95 -9.40
C SER A 148 14.46 1.11 -8.58
N GLY A 149 14.57 1.85 -7.47
CA GLY A 149 13.44 2.24 -6.64
C GLY A 149 12.39 3.01 -7.43
N SER A 150 12.80 3.76 -8.45
CA SER A 150 11.88 4.46 -9.36
C SER A 150 11.03 3.50 -10.20
N GLU A 151 11.57 2.37 -10.66
CA GLU A 151 10.79 1.33 -11.34
C GLU A 151 9.80 0.67 -10.37
N ALA A 152 10.23 0.37 -9.14
CA ALA A 152 9.39 -0.22 -8.11
C ALA A 152 8.22 0.69 -7.71
N VAL A 153 8.50 1.98 -7.46
CA VAL A 153 7.47 2.99 -7.19
C VAL A 153 6.59 3.20 -8.43
N GLY A 154 7.14 3.13 -9.64
CA GLY A 154 6.38 3.20 -10.89
C GLY A 154 5.33 2.09 -10.99
N ILE A 155 5.68 0.85 -10.66
CA ILE A 155 4.73 -0.28 -10.60
C ILE A 155 3.68 -0.03 -9.52
N ALA A 156 4.08 0.36 -8.32
CA ALA A 156 3.14 0.65 -7.23
C ALA A 156 2.15 1.77 -7.60
N ARG A 157 2.63 2.84 -8.27
CA ARG A 157 1.81 3.94 -8.79
C ARG A 157 0.74 3.46 -9.77
N GLY A 158 0.98 2.37 -10.50
CA GLY A 158 0.04 1.75 -11.43
C GLY A 158 -1.17 1.05 -10.78
N ILE A 159 -1.19 0.86 -9.45
CA ILE A 159 -2.26 0.14 -8.74
C ILE A 159 -3.27 1.13 -8.13
N ILE A 160 -2.93 1.75 -7.00
CA ILE A 160 -3.74 2.76 -6.32
C ILE A 160 -2.78 3.84 -5.82
N TRP A 161 -2.94 5.07 -6.30
CA TRP A 161 -2.02 6.15 -5.99
C TRP A 161 -2.66 7.53 -6.01
N ILE A 162 -2.40 8.35 -5.00
CA ILE A 162 -2.79 9.76 -4.97
C ILE A 162 -1.52 10.61 -4.82
N ASP A 163 -1.24 11.47 -5.78
CA ASP A 163 0.01 12.26 -5.77
C ASP A 163 0.06 13.22 -4.57
N ALA A 164 -1.09 13.70 -4.13
CA ALA A 164 -1.20 14.61 -3.00
C ALA A 164 -0.81 14.00 -1.63
N ILE A 165 -0.81 12.65 -1.50
CA ILE A 165 -0.35 11.98 -0.27
C ILE A 165 1.11 11.53 -0.34
N ASP A 166 1.72 11.60 -1.53
CA ASP A 166 3.12 11.27 -1.74
C ASP A 166 4.03 12.26 -1.00
N MET A 167 3.81 13.58 -1.19
CA MET A 167 4.54 14.64 -0.49
C MET A 167 6.08 14.45 -0.46
N GLY A 168 6.66 13.83 -1.51
CA GLY A 168 8.09 13.52 -1.60
C GLY A 168 8.54 12.28 -0.81
N LYS A 169 7.63 11.55 -0.16
CA LYS A 169 7.92 10.31 0.56
C LYS A 169 8.39 9.20 -0.39
N SER A 170 7.85 9.14 -1.61
CA SER A 170 8.29 8.18 -2.62
C SER A 170 9.70 8.44 -3.12
N ASP A 171 10.11 9.70 -3.29
CA ASP A 171 11.48 10.05 -3.67
C ASP A 171 12.48 9.66 -2.58
N ALA A 172 12.12 9.87 -1.32
CA ALA A 172 12.92 9.41 -0.18
C ALA A 172 13.01 7.87 -0.17
N LEU A 173 11.88 7.18 -0.38
CA LEU A 173 11.85 5.72 -0.45
C LEU A 173 12.70 5.19 -1.62
N CYS A 174 12.68 5.84 -2.79
CA CYS A 174 13.50 5.45 -3.94
C CYS A 174 14.98 5.49 -3.58
N ARG A 175 15.45 6.61 -3.00
CA ARG A 175 16.85 6.75 -2.57
C ARG A 175 17.28 5.70 -1.57
N GLU A 176 16.41 5.37 -0.62
CA GLU A 176 16.68 4.33 0.37
C GLU A 176 16.79 2.96 -0.30
N VAL A 177 15.81 2.59 -1.14
CA VAL A 177 15.81 1.33 -1.89
C VAL A 177 17.05 1.20 -2.78
N ASP A 178 17.38 2.26 -3.53
CA ASP A 178 18.57 2.30 -4.39
C ASP A 178 19.86 2.08 -3.58
N GLY A 179 19.97 2.72 -2.41
CA GLY A 179 21.11 2.51 -1.51
C GLY A 179 21.25 1.07 -1.02
N TYR A 180 20.14 0.37 -0.76
CA TYR A 180 20.17 -1.05 -0.39
C TYR A 180 20.49 -1.97 -1.58
N LEU A 181 20.05 -1.63 -2.80
CA LEU A 181 20.39 -2.38 -4.01
C LEU A 181 21.89 -2.31 -4.29
N GLU A 182 22.49 -1.12 -4.19
CA GLU A 182 23.92 -0.93 -4.35
C GLU A 182 24.72 -1.71 -3.31
N ALA A 183 24.29 -1.66 -2.04
CA ALA A 183 24.94 -2.41 -0.96
C ALA A 183 24.83 -3.93 -1.12
N SER A 184 23.75 -4.43 -1.75
CA SER A 184 23.53 -5.87 -1.99
C SER A 184 24.27 -6.41 -3.22
N ALA A 185 24.82 -5.52 -4.06
CA ALA A 185 25.61 -5.88 -5.24
C ALA A 185 27.12 -5.98 -4.96
N LEU A 186 27.56 -5.58 -3.76
CA LEU A 186 28.93 -5.68 -3.24
C LEU A 186 29.12 -7.00 -2.47
#